data_AF-A0A2E7F6W9-F1
#
_entry.id   AF-A0A2E7F6W9-F1
#
_cell.length_a   1.000
_cell.length_b   1.000
_cell.length_c   1.000
_cell.angle_alpha   90.00
_cell.angle_beta   90.00
_cell.angle_gamma   90.00
#
_symmetry.space_group_name_H-M   'P 1'
#
loop_
_entity.id
_entity.type
_entity.pdbx_description
1 polymer ?
#
loop_
_entity_poly.entity_id
_entity_poly.type
_entity_poly.pdbx_seq_one_letter_code
_entity_poly.pdbx_strand_id
1 'polypeptide(L)'
;MREFVFKAWNSVMNARHNPLRHIPDENVRHLVMQVLAWMWCIMFSVYVGSIWVFGVTAIAHLLIIAAVVITVSTFEVAKRKPDSFVKKEV
;
A
#
# COMPACT_ATOMS: atom_id res chain seq x y z
N MET A 1 6.98 -14.64 14.33
CA MET A 1 7.11 -13.28 13.76
C MET A 1 6.51 -13.18 12.35
N ARG A 2 6.87 -14.06 11.40
CA ARG A 2 6.32 -14.04 10.02
C ARG A 2 4.78 -14.06 9.95
N GLU A 3 4.12 -14.93 10.72
CA GLU A 3 2.65 -14.98 10.77
C GLU A 3 2.01 -13.70 11.28
N PHE A 4 2.60 -13.09 12.31
CA PHE A 4 2.09 -11.84 12.87
C PHE A 4 2.12 -10.73 11.82
N VAL A 5 3.26 -10.56 11.13
CA VAL A 5 3.40 -9.58 10.04
C VAL A 5 2.40 -9.87 8.92
N PHE A 6 2.24 -11.15 8.54
CA PHE A 6 1.29 -11.54 7.49
C PHE A 6 -0.17 -11.27 7.87
N LYS A 7 -0.58 -11.59 9.10
CA LYS A 7 -1.94 -11.33 9.59
C LYS A 7 -2.19 -9.83 9.74
N ALA A 8 -1.24 -9.07 10.26
CA ALA A 8 -1.33 -7.62 10.37
C ALA A 8 -1.46 -6.96 9.00
N TRP A 9 -0.62 -7.36 8.03
CA TRP A 9 -0.70 -6.88 6.66
C TRP A 9 -2.07 -7.17 6.04
N ASN A 10 -2.56 -8.41 6.13
CA ASN A 10 -3.87 -8.75 5.55
C ASN A 10 -5.03 -8.01 6.24
N SER A 11 -4.93 -7.75 7.55
CA SER A 11 -5.96 -7.03 8.28
C SER A 11 -6.07 -5.55 7.85
N VAL A 12 -4.96 -4.92 7.46
CA VAL A 12 -4.90 -3.48 7.18
C VAL A 12 -4.89 -3.19 5.67
N MET A 13 -4.02 -3.86 4.92
CA MET A 13 -3.68 -3.53 3.54
C MET A 13 -4.36 -4.40 2.48
N ASN A 14 -5.07 -5.47 2.87
CA ASN A 14 -5.71 -6.39 1.92
C ASN A 14 -7.24 -6.23 1.91
N ALA A 15 -7.77 -5.63 0.84
CA ALA A 15 -9.22 -5.42 0.62
C ALA A 15 -10.06 -6.71 0.64
N ARG A 16 -9.45 -7.88 0.45
CA ARG A 16 -10.15 -9.17 0.49
C ARG A 16 -10.23 -9.76 1.89
N HIS A 17 -9.39 -9.32 2.82
CA HIS A 17 -9.30 -9.86 4.17
C HIS A 17 -9.75 -8.87 5.25
N ASN A 18 -9.61 -7.57 5.00
CA ASN A 18 -10.05 -6.52 5.92
C ASN A 18 -11.59 -6.48 6.02
N PRO A 19 -12.16 -5.78 7.02
CA PRO A 19 -13.61 -5.66 7.19
C PRO A 19 -14.35 -5.06 5.98
N LEU A 20 -13.65 -4.35 5.09
CA LEU A 20 -14.22 -3.76 3.87
C LEU A 20 -14.58 -4.84 2.83
N ARG A 21 -14.16 -6.10 3.00
CA ARG A 21 -14.51 -7.25 2.14
C ARG A 21 -16.01 -7.48 1.96
N HIS A 22 -16.86 -6.94 2.83
CA HIS A 22 -18.32 -7.07 2.73
C HIS A 22 -18.93 -6.21 1.61
N ILE A 23 -18.16 -5.25 1.09
CA ILE A 23 -18.58 -4.42 -0.05
C ILE A 23 -18.39 -5.24 -1.33
N PRO A 24 -19.42 -5.43 -2.18
CA PRO A 24 -19.31 -6.28 -3.37
C PRO A 24 -18.38 -5.68 -4.44
N ASP A 25 -18.36 -4.36 -4.60
CA ASP A 25 -17.54 -3.67 -5.59
C ASP A 25 -16.07 -3.54 -5.16
N GLU A 26 -15.13 -3.95 -6.02
CA GLU A 26 -13.69 -3.90 -5.74
C GLU A 26 -13.13 -2.47 -5.84
N ASN A 27 -13.62 -1.65 -6.77
CA ASN A 27 -13.17 -0.27 -6.93
C ASN A 27 -13.54 0.56 -5.69
N VAL A 28 -14.75 0.36 -5.15
CA VAL A 28 -15.20 1.01 -3.92
C VAL A 28 -14.30 0.59 -2.74
N ARG A 29 -13.96 -0.70 -2.62
CA ARG A 29 -13.04 -1.17 -1.57
C ARG A 29 -11.67 -0.49 -1.68
N HIS A 30 -11.12 -0.42 -2.89
CA HIS A 30 -9.84 0.24 -3.13
C HIS A 30 -9.88 1.74 -2.82
N LEU A 31 -10.96 2.43 -3.24
CA LEU A 31 -11.17 3.85 -2.96
C LEU A 31 -11.27 4.13 -1.46
N VAL A 32 -12.05 3.34 -0.71
CA VAL A 32 -12.19 3.52 0.74
C VAL A 32 -10.86 3.28 1.45
N MET A 33 -10.07 2.28 1.04
CA MET A 33 -8.72 2.08 1.58
C MET A 33 -7.79 3.26 1.28
N GLN A 34 -7.87 3.86 0.09
CA GLN A 34 -7.10 5.05 -0.26
C GLN A 34 -7.51 6.27 0.58
N VAL A 35 -8.81 6.48 0.79
CA VAL A 35 -9.32 7.56 1.64
C VAL A 35 -8.87 7.38 3.09
N LEU A 36 -8.90 6.15 3.62
CA LEU A 36 -8.36 5.85 4.97
C LEU A 36 -6.85 6.14 5.06
N ALA A 37 -6.09 5.86 4.00
CA ALA A 37 -4.67 6.24 3.95
C ALA A 37 -4.48 7.76 3.91
N TRP A 38 -5.35 8.48 3.18
CA TRP A 38 -5.32 9.94 3.07
C TRP A 38 -5.76 10.66 4.35
N MET A 39 -6.66 10.06 5.13
CA MET A 39 -7.12 10.60 6.42
C MET A 39 -5.95 10.97 7.34
N TRP A 40 -4.89 10.16 7.36
CA TRP A 40 -3.71 10.43 8.19
C TRP A 40 -2.98 11.71 7.76
N CYS A 41 -2.85 11.97 6.46
CA CYS A 41 -2.24 13.20 5.95
C CYS A 41 -3.08 14.43 6.34
N ILE A 42 -4.41 14.30 6.33
CA ILE A 42 -5.33 15.34 6.79
C ILE A 42 -5.16 15.58 8.29
N MET A 43 -5.10 14.52 9.11
CA MET A 43 -4.92 14.66 10.55
C MET A 43 -3.59 15.33 10.92
N PHE A 44 -2.49 15.00 10.23
CA PHE A 44 -1.21 15.70 10.43
C PHE A 44 -1.28 17.17 10.03
N SER A 45 -1.96 17.49 8.93
CA SER A 45 -2.16 18.88 8.51
C SER A 45 -3.00 19.67 9.50
N VAL A 46 -4.09 19.10 10.02
CA VAL A 46 -4.94 19.72 11.05
C VAL A 46 -4.16 19.92 12.34
N TYR A 47 -3.37 18.94 12.78
CA TYR A 47 -2.54 19.04 13.98
C TYR A 47 -1.53 20.18 13.89
N VAL A 48 -0.90 20.37 12.72
CA VAL A 48 0.07 21.46 12.48
C VAL A 48 -0.60 22.78 12.07
N GLY A 49 -1.87 22.75 11.67
CA GLY A 49 -2.65 23.92 11.22
C GLY A 49 -2.22 24.49 9.86
N SER A 50 -1.57 23.69 9.00
CA SER A 50 -1.03 24.17 7.71
C SER A 50 -1.39 23.26 6.54
N ILE A 51 -1.97 23.87 5.49
CA ILE A 51 -2.35 23.17 4.25
C ILE A 51 -1.14 22.78 3.39
N TRP A 52 -0.01 23.47 3.55
CA TRP A 52 1.24 23.08 2.89
C TRP A 52 1.79 21.76 3.44
N VAL A 53 1.59 21.53 4.74
CA VAL A 53 1.98 20.26 5.39
C VAL A 53 1.13 19.10 4.88
N PHE A 54 -0.16 19.33 4.55
CA PHE A 54 -0.98 18.32 3.87
C PHE A 54 -0.34 17.86 2.56
N GLY A 55 0.02 18.80 1.68
CA GLY A 55 0.60 18.48 0.38
C GLY A 55 1.91 17.68 0.49
N VAL A 56 2.82 18.12 1.36
CA VAL A 56 4.10 17.44 1.57
C VAL A 56 3.92 16.04 2.17
N THR A 57 3.06 15.90 3.18
CA THR A 57 2.83 14.61 3.84
C THR A 57 2.10 13.61 2.95
N ALA A 58 1.19 14.08 2.09
CA ALA A 58 0.50 13.26 1.09
C ALA A 58 1.47 12.71 0.03
N ILE A 59 2.36 13.56 -0.50
CA ILE A 59 3.38 13.13 -1.47
C ILE A 59 4.34 12.13 -0.82
N ALA A 60 4.83 12.43 0.40
CA ALA A 60 5.72 11.54 1.12
C ALA A 60 5.07 10.16 1.37
N HIS A 61 3.80 10.11 1.77
CA HIS A 61 3.06 8.86 1.93
C HIS A 61 2.94 8.07 0.63
N LEU A 62 2.61 8.75 -0.48
CA LEU A 62 2.50 8.10 -1.78
C LEU A 62 3.83 7.44 -2.20
N LEU A 63 4.95 8.14 -1.99
CA LEU A 63 6.28 7.60 -2.30
C LEU A 63 6.62 6.37 -1.45
N ILE A 64 6.28 6.38 -0.16
CA ILE A 64 6.51 5.23 0.74
C ILE A 64 5.69 4.02 0.27
N ILE A 65 4.40 4.22 -0.04
CA ILE A 65 3.53 3.13 -0.53
C ILE A 65 4.06 2.59 -1.87
N ALA A 66 4.46 3.47 -2.79
CA ALA A 66 5.03 3.08 -4.07
C ALA A 66 6.30 2.23 -3.91
N ALA A 67 7.21 2.62 -3.01
CA ALA A 67 8.42 1.87 -2.71
C ALA A 67 8.10 0.45 -2.20
N VAL A 68 7.15 0.32 -1.26
CA VAL A 68 6.72 -0.98 -0.74
C VAL A 68 6.11 -1.85 -1.84
N VAL A 69 5.25 -1.28 -2.70
CA VAL A 69 4.64 -2.00 -3.83
C VAL A 69 5.71 -2.47 -4.81
N ILE A 70 6.70 -1.64 -5.14
CA ILE A 70 7.82 -2.02 -6.00
C ILE A 70 8.57 -3.21 -5.38
N THR A 71 8.95 -3.14 -4.10
CA THR A 71 9.66 -4.23 -3.42
C THR A 71 8.88 -5.55 -3.47
N VAL A 72 7.59 -5.53 -3.13
CA VAL A 72 6.74 -6.73 -3.16
C VAL A 72 6.59 -7.26 -4.58
N SER A 73 6.44 -6.37 -5.56
CA SER A 73 6.34 -6.74 -6.97
C SER A 73 7.62 -7.39 -7.48
N THR A 74 8.79 -6.85 -7.13
CA THR A 74 10.09 -7.45 -7.45
C THR A 74 10.20 -8.86 -6.86
N PHE A 75 9.83 -9.06 -5.59
CA PHE A 75 9.85 -10.38 -4.97
C PHE A 75 8.88 -11.36 -5.63
N GLU A 76 7.67 -10.91 -5.98
CA GLU A 76 6.68 -11.76 -6.66
C GLU A 76 7.13 -12.14 -8.07
N VAL A 77 7.76 -11.22 -8.81
CA VAL A 77 8.36 -11.50 -10.13
C VAL A 77 9.49 -12.52 -9.99
N ALA A 78 10.38 -12.35 -9.00
CA ALA A 78 11.48 -13.28 -8.75
C ALA A 78 10.98 -14.69 -8.41
N LYS A 79 9.88 -14.77 -7.65
CA LYS A 79 9.24 -16.04 -7.30
C LYS A 79 8.55 -16.72 -8.49
N ARG A 80 7.87 -15.96 -9.37
CA ARG A 80 7.10 -16.50 -10.50
C ARG A 80 7.93 -16.79 -11.75
N LYS A 81 8.94 -15.95 -12.03
CA LYS A 81 9.81 -16.04 -13.21
C LYS A 81 11.24 -15.69 -12.79
N PRO A 82 11.97 -16.60 -12.12
CA PRO A 82 13.34 -16.33 -11.68
C PRO A 82 14.27 -15.95 -12.84
N ASP A 83 14.02 -16.50 -14.03
CA ASP A 83 14.79 -16.20 -15.25
C ASP A 83 14.63 -14.77 -15.76
N SER A 84 13.65 -14.00 -15.26
CA SER A 84 13.48 -12.59 -15.64
C SER A 84 14.63 -11.69 -15.18
N PHE A 85 15.44 -12.15 -14.22
CA PHE A 85 16.62 -11.45 -13.72
C PHE A 85 17.94 -12.04 -14.25
N VAL A 86 17.88 -13.12 -15.03
CA VAL A 86 19.06 -13.80 -15.60
C VAL A 86 19.08 -13.57 -17.11
N LYS A 87 20.19 -13.06 -17.65
CA LYS A 87 20.37 -12.91 -19.10
C LYS A 87 20.44 -14.32 -19.71
N LYS A 88 19.51 -14.66 -20.61
CA LYS A 88 19.66 -15.87 -21.44
C LYS A 88 20.91 -15.69 -22.31
N GLU A 89 21.94 -16.47 -22.03
CA GLU A 89 23.07 -16.64 -22.95
C GLU A 89 22.54 -17.43 -24.15
N VAL A 90 22.67 -16.84 -25.34
CA VAL A 90 22.34 -17.44 -26.64
C VAL A 90 23.57 -18.18 -27.13
#